data_AF-A0A6N8ZD07-F1
#
_entry.id   AF-A0A6N8ZD07-F1
#
_cell.length_a   1.000
_cell.length_b   1.000
_cell.length_c   1.000
_cell.angle_alpha   90.00
_cell.angle_beta   90.00
_cell.angle_gamma   90.00
#
_symmetry.space_group_name_H-M   'P 1'
#
loop_
_entity.id
_entity.type
_entity.pdbx_description
1 polymer ?
#
loop_
_entity_poly.entity_id
_entity_poly.type
_entity_poly.pdbx_seq_one_letter_code
_entity_poly.pdbx_strand_id
1 'polypeptide(L)'
;MRWRNEGASRDAAPVSDYNEENSKGYERRIETFLGYASEEGISARDESKKDFNLFVDTTIPTDKAMLIIMDNGNLRATWREDRSRLSLEFIGHRLVDYVVFIPTGPDGQPFERAGECSFDEIRAFTKLWGLWDLVAS
;
A
#
# COMPACT_ATOMS: atom_id res chain seq x y z
N MET A 1 15.71 -45.18 9.85
CA MET A 1 15.84 -44.13 8.82
C MET A 1 15.71 -42.78 9.52
N ARG A 2 16.79 -42.01 9.61
CA ARG A 2 16.83 -40.68 10.25
C ARG A 2 16.63 -39.63 9.15
N TRP A 3 15.60 -38.80 9.25
CA TRP A 3 15.44 -37.62 8.40
C TRP A 3 16.35 -36.52 8.94
N ARG A 4 17.31 -36.07 8.11
CA ARG A 4 18.18 -34.93 8.39
C ARG A 4 17.40 -33.64 8.16
N ASN A 5 17.41 -32.77 9.16
CA ASN A 5 17.18 -31.33 9.00
C ASN A 5 18.39 -30.76 8.25
N GLU A 6 18.19 -30.29 7.03
CA GLU A 6 19.18 -29.51 6.28
C GLU A 6 18.51 -28.21 5.84
N GLY A 7 19.20 -27.09 6.07
CA GLY A 7 18.99 -25.88 5.27
C GLY A 7 18.14 -24.78 5.88
N ALA A 8 18.49 -24.30 7.07
CA ALA A 8 18.29 -22.88 7.36
C ALA A 8 19.27 -22.07 6.49
N SER A 9 18.77 -21.52 5.38
CA SER A 9 19.32 -20.30 4.77
C SER A 9 18.15 -19.48 4.26
N ARG A 10 17.59 -18.65 5.15
CA ARG A 10 16.74 -17.53 4.76
C ARG A 10 17.67 -16.38 4.43
N ASP A 11 18.28 -16.45 3.25
CA ASP A 11 18.83 -15.28 2.58
C ASP A 11 17.64 -14.38 2.24
N ALA A 12 17.25 -13.53 3.20
CA ALA A 12 16.36 -12.42 2.92
C ALA A 12 17.10 -11.54 1.90
N ALA A 13 16.56 -11.48 0.67
CA ALA A 13 17.04 -10.55 -0.34
C ALA A 13 17.17 -9.15 0.28
N PRO A 14 18.26 -8.40 0.02
CA PRO A 14 18.37 -7.02 0.48
C PRO A 14 17.15 -6.26 -0.03
N VAL A 15 16.43 -5.61 0.89
CA VAL A 15 15.33 -4.70 0.56
C VAL A 15 15.95 -3.60 -0.31
N SER A 16 15.72 -3.73 -1.60
CA SER A 16 16.31 -2.99 -2.70
C SER A 16 16.07 -1.48 -2.55
N ASP A 17 17.17 -0.73 -2.74
CA ASP A 17 17.32 0.68 -3.09
C ASP A 17 16.17 1.62 -2.75
N TYR A 18 16.39 2.41 -1.69
CA TYR A 18 15.60 3.61 -1.34
C TYR A 18 15.38 4.46 -2.60
N ASN A 19 14.15 4.58 -3.07
CA ASN A 19 13.86 5.33 -4.29
C ASN A 19 13.44 6.76 -3.95
N GLU A 20 14.45 7.62 -3.76
CA GLU A 20 14.34 9.02 -3.36
C GLU A 20 13.47 9.87 -4.32
N GLU A 21 13.35 9.47 -5.58
CA GLU A 21 12.58 10.20 -6.59
C GLU A 21 11.06 10.04 -6.39
N ASN A 22 10.63 8.87 -5.91
CA ASN A 22 9.20 8.59 -5.65
C ASN A 22 8.69 9.31 -4.41
N SER A 23 9.49 9.31 -3.34
CA SER A 23 9.14 9.97 -2.09
C SER A 23 8.88 11.46 -2.33
N LYS A 24 9.72 12.11 -3.16
CA LYS A 24 9.56 13.52 -3.56
C LYS A 24 8.29 13.78 -4.38
N GLY A 25 7.91 12.85 -5.26
CA GLY A 25 6.70 12.94 -6.07
C GLY A 25 5.42 12.91 -5.22
N TYR A 26 5.36 12.01 -4.24
CA TYR A 26 4.22 11.92 -3.33
C TYR A 26 4.19 13.03 -2.29
N GLU A 27 5.33 13.45 -1.75
CA GLU A 27 5.39 14.54 -0.76
C GLU A 27 4.67 15.78 -1.25
N ARG A 28 4.98 16.25 -2.47
CA ARG A 28 4.32 17.43 -3.05
C ARG A 28 2.81 17.23 -3.19
N ARG A 29 2.38 16.05 -3.62
CA ARG A 29 0.94 15.74 -3.79
C ARG A 29 0.23 15.71 -2.44
N ILE A 30 0.83 15.08 -1.43
CA ILE A 30 0.32 15.04 -0.07
C ILE A 30 0.20 16.46 0.46
N GLU A 31 1.22 17.30 0.34
CA GLU A 31 1.18 18.70 0.79
C GLU A 31 0.02 19.48 0.16
N THR A 32 -0.22 19.32 -1.14
CA THR A 32 -1.39 19.93 -1.80
C THR A 32 -2.72 19.46 -1.18
N PHE A 33 -2.87 18.15 -0.95
CA PHE A 33 -4.10 17.62 -0.32
C PHE A 33 -4.26 18.02 1.13
N LEU A 34 -3.16 18.15 1.88
CA LEU A 34 -3.17 18.68 3.23
C LEU A 34 -3.63 20.14 3.26
N GLY A 35 -3.26 20.93 2.26
CA GLY A 35 -3.78 22.28 2.07
C GLY A 35 -5.31 22.29 1.94
N TYR A 36 -5.86 21.50 1.03
CA TYR A 36 -7.32 21.40 0.84
C TYR A 36 -8.05 20.86 2.08
N ALA A 37 -7.51 19.81 2.71
CA ALA A 37 -8.07 19.26 3.93
C ALA A 37 -8.11 20.32 5.05
N SER A 38 -7.04 21.11 5.19
CA SER A 38 -6.99 22.20 6.16
C SER A 38 -8.00 23.31 5.87
N GLU A 39 -8.26 23.64 4.61
CA GLU A 39 -9.32 24.59 4.22
C GLU A 39 -10.72 24.10 4.62
N GLU A 40 -10.91 22.77 4.64
CA GLU A 40 -12.14 22.10 5.09
C GLU A 40 -12.17 21.83 6.61
N GLY A 41 -11.14 22.24 7.36
CA GLY A 41 -11.03 22.03 8.81
C GLY A 41 -10.62 20.60 9.20
N ILE A 42 -10.15 19.79 8.25
CA ILE A 42 -9.67 18.44 8.47
C ILE A 42 -8.16 18.50 8.75
N SER A 43 -7.76 18.01 9.92
CA SER A 43 -6.34 17.88 10.28
C SER A 43 -5.86 16.47 9.97
N ALA A 44 -4.83 16.34 9.14
CA ALA A 44 -4.25 15.04 8.85
C ALA A 44 -3.46 14.49 10.04
N ARG A 45 -3.48 13.16 10.20
CA ARG A 45 -2.72 12.45 11.21
C ARG A 45 -1.29 12.21 10.73
N ASP A 46 -0.32 12.71 11.47
CA ASP A 46 1.11 12.53 11.17
C ASP A 46 1.51 11.06 11.05
N GLU A 47 0.93 10.20 11.90
CA GLU A 47 1.15 8.76 11.89
C GLU A 47 0.73 8.13 10.55
N SER A 48 -0.40 8.58 10.01
CA SER A 48 -0.92 8.10 8.73
C SER A 48 -0.01 8.49 7.56
N LYS A 49 0.46 9.75 7.54
CA LYS A 49 1.43 10.24 6.55
C LYS A 49 2.74 9.47 6.62
N LYS A 50 3.26 9.26 7.83
CA LYS A 50 4.50 8.51 8.08
C LYS A 50 4.39 7.08 7.59
N ASP A 51 3.26 6.43 7.87
CA ASP A 51 2.98 5.06 7.45
C ASP A 51 2.87 4.95 5.94
N PHE A 52 2.17 5.87 5.27
CA PHE A 52 2.14 5.91 3.80
C PHE A 52 3.54 6.05 3.21
N ASN A 53 4.34 7.02 3.67
CA ASN A 53 5.70 7.24 3.17
C ASN A 53 6.56 5.98 3.34
N LEU A 54 6.51 5.37 4.54
CA LEU A 54 7.19 4.11 4.79
C LEU A 54 6.72 2.98 3.86
N PHE A 55 5.42 2.92 3.59
CA PHE A 55 4.84 1.90 2.72
C PHE A 55 5.34 2.05 1.29
N VAL A 56 5.29 3.25 0.72
CA VAL A 56 5.71 3.51 -0.67
C VAL A 56 7.23 3.46 -0.85
N ASP A 57 8.02 3.90 0.14
CA ASP A 57 9.49 3.84 0.08
C ASP A 57 10.03 2.41 0.00
N THR A 58 9.26 1.45 0.53
CA THR A 58 9.65 0.03 0.57
C THR A 58 8.84 -0.84 -0.39
N THR A 59 8.09 -0.20 -1.29
CA THR A 59 7.35 -0.82 -2.39
C THR A 59 7.87 -0.25 -3.71
N ILE A 60 7.77 -1.01 -4.82
CA ILE A 60 8.26 -0.59 -6.15
C ILE A 60 7.64 0.77 -6.57
N PRO A 61 8.30 1.57 -7.44
CA PRO A 61 7.88 2.92 -7.78
C PRO A 61 6.44 2.99 -8.28
N THR A 62 5.55 3.54 -7.45
CA THR A 62 4.18 3.81 -7.86
C THR A 62 4.06 5.28 -8.25
N ASP A 63 3.94 5.61 -9.52
CA ASP A 63 3.60 6.99 -9.93
C ASP A 63 2.07 7.25 -9.93
N LYS A 64 1.25 6.22 -9.65
CA LYS A 64 -0.18 6.21 -10.03
C LYS A 64 -1.19 6.12 -8.90
N ALA A 65 -0.80 6.14 -7.63
CA ALA A 65 -1.79 6.12 -6.55
C ALA A 65 -2.59 7.43 -6.55
N MET A 66 -3.92 7.35 -6.55
CA MET A 66 -4.78 8.47 -6.20
C MET A 66 -4.76 8.64 -4.67
N LEU A 67 -4.47 9.84 -4.19
CA LEU A 67 -4.40 10.16 -2.77
C LEU A 67 -5.63 10.96 -2.33
N ILE A 68 -6.14 10.66 -1.14
CA ILE A 68 -7.27 11.36 -0.50
C ILE A 68 -6.97 11.44 1.01
N ILE A 69 -7.24 12.59 1.63
CA ILE A 69 -7.32 12.72 3.09
C ILE A 69 -8.76 12.45 3.49
N MET A 70 -8.95 11.48 4.37
CA MET A 70 -10.26 11.08 4.90
C MET A 70 -10.69 12.03 6.02
N ASP A 71 -11.99 12.08 6.32
CA ASP A 71 -12.56 12.93 7.38
C ASP A 71 -11.95 12.68 8.78
N ASN A 72 -11.43 11.47 9.01
CA ASN A 72 -10.72 11.09 10.25
C ASN A 72 -9.25 11.53 10.27
N GLY A 73 -8.79 12.24 9.24
CA GLY A 73 -7.40 12.69 9.07
C GLY A 73 -6.45 11.64 8.51
N ASN A 74 -6.90 10.42 8.23
CA ASN A 74 -6.05 9.39 7.63
C ASN A 74 -5.85 9.65 6.14
N LEU A 75 -4.66 9.36 5.63
CA LEU A 75 -4.37 9.31 4.21
C LEU A 75 -4.85 7.97 3.65
N ARG A 76 -5.54 8.02 2.51
CA ARG A 76 -5.93 6.87 1.72
C ARG A 76 -5.28 6.95 0.35
N ALA A 77 -4.60 5.88 -0.04
CA ALA A 77 -4.03 5.69 -1.35
C ALA A 77 -4.86 4.66 -2.13
N THR A 78 -5.14 4.93 -3.41
CA THR A 78 -5.90 4.04 -4.27
C THR A 78 -5.21 3.84 -5.60
N TRP A 79 -4.88 2.59 -5.91
CA TRP A 79 -4.35 2.15 -7.19
C TRP A 79 -5.47 1.52 -8.02
N ARG A 80 -5.46 1.79 -9.32
CA ARG A 80 -6.45 1.29 -10.28
C ARG A 80 -5.76 0.96 -11.59
N GLU A 81 -6.09 -0.19 -12.14
CA GLU A 81 -5.74 -0.60 -13.50
C GLU A 81 -6.96 -1.33 -14.06
N ASP A 82 -7.39 -0.91 -15.25
CA ASP A 82 -8.65 -1.32 -15.87
C ASP A 82 -9.85 -1.21 -14.91
N ARG A 83 -10.35 -2.35 -14.44
CA ARG A 83 -11.48 -2.45 -13.50
C ARG A 83 -11.04 -2.95 -12.13
N SER A 84 -9.76 -3.28 -11.94
CA SER A 84 -9.19 -3.70 -10.66
C SER A 84 -8.88 -2.49 -9.79
N ARG A 85 -8.99 -2.66 -8.47
CA ARG A 85 -8.77 -1.59 -7.49
C ARG A 85 -8.14 -2.14 -6.22
N LEU A 86 -7.13 -1.42 -5.73
CA LEU A 86 -6.60 -1.56 -4.39
C LEU A 86 -6.69 -0.19 -3.71
N SER A 87 -7.39 -0.12 -2.59
CA SER A 87 -7.44 1.06 -1.74
C SER A 87 -6.87 0.70 -0.37
N LEU A 88 -5.92 1.49 0.11
CA LEU A 88 -5.30 1.37 1.42
C LEU A 88 -5.47 2.68 2.18
N GLU A 89 -6.11 2.64 3.34
CA GLU A 89 -6.13 3.72 4.31
C GLU A 89 -5.11 3.43 5.42
N PHE A 90 -4.20 4.37 5.67
CA PHE A 90 -3.12 4.20 6.63
C PHE A 90 -3.60 4.68 7.99
N ILE A 91 -3.92 3.75 8.89
CA ILE A 91 -4.57 4.07 10.17
C ILE A 91 -3.58 4.33 11.32
N GLY A 92 -2.29 4.04 11.10
CA GLY A 92 -1.19 4.17 12.06
C GLY A 92 -0.59 2.82 12.45
N HIS A 93 0.59 2.86 13.08
CA HIS A 93 1.30 1.66 13.58
C HIS A 93 1.54 0.55 12.55
N ARG A 94 1.71 0.92 11.27
CA ARG A 94 1.90 -0.01 10.14
C ARG A 94 0.70 -0.93 9.91
N LEU A 95 -0.50 -0.44 10.22
CA LEU A 95 -1.76 -1.06 9.89
C LEU A 95 -2.44 -0.31 8.75
N VAL A 96 -3.18 -1.06 7.94
CA VAL A 96 -4.02 -0.51 6.88
C VAL A 96 -5.42 -1.09 6.94
N ASP A 97 -6.41 -0.23 6.74
CA ASP A 97 -7.72 -0.64 6.26
C ASP A 97 -7.65 -0.76 4.74
N TYR A 98 -7.99 -1.92 4.21
CA TYR A 98 -7.90 -2.19 2.78
C TYR A 98 -9.24 -2.54 2.16
N VAL A 99 -9.37 -2.19 0.89
CA VAL A 99 -10.41 -2.68 -0.02
C VAL A 99 -9.75 -3.12 -1.31
N VAL A 100 -10.04 -4.34 -1.74
CA VAL A 100 -9.53 -4.96 -2.96
C VAL A 100 -10.72 -5.40 -3.80
N PHE A 101 -10.68 -5.06 -5.07
CA PHE A 101 -11.63 -5.54 -6.06
C PHE A 101 -10.90 -5.97 -7.33
N ILE A 102 -11.15 -7.20 -7.77
CA ILE A 102 -10.64 -7.80 -9.00
C ILE A 102 -11.85 -8.37 -9.75
N PRO A 103 -12.25 -7.82 -10.90
CA PRO A 103 -13.46 -8.25 -11.60
C PRO A 103 -13.40 -9.70 -12.10
N THR A 104 -12.20 -10.17 -12.43
CA THR A 104 -11.93 -11.55 -12.82
C THR A 104 -10.75 -12.04 -11.99
N GLY A 105 -11.05 -12.65 -10.85
CA GLY A 105 -10.08 -13.26 -9.96
C GLY A 105 -9.42 -14.50 -10.57
N PRO A 106 -8.48 -15.13 -9.85
CA PRO A 106 -7.69 -16.27 -10.33
C PRO A 106 -8.50 -17.52 -10.67
N ASP A 107 -9.70 -17.66 -10.09
CA ASP A 107 -10.65 -18.75 -10.36
C ASP A 107 -11.67 -18.39 -11.45
N GLY A 108 -11.52 -17.23 -12.10
CA GLY A 108 -12.45 -16.71 -13.09
C GLY A 108 -13.71 -16.05 -12.51
N GLN A 109 -13.80 -15.90 -11.18
CA GLN A 109 -14.90 -15.21 -10.51
C GLN A 109 -14.45 -13.84 -9.97
N PRO A 110 -15.35 -12.87 -9.82
CA PRO A 110 -15.03 -11.61 -9.16
C PRO A 110 -14.49 -11.86 -7.74
N PHE A 111 -13.37 -11.23 -7.43
CA PHE A 111 -12.77 -11.26 -6.11
C PHE A 111 -12.93 -9.89 -5.46
N GLU A 112 -13.59 -9.85 -4.32
CA GLU A 112 -13.74 -8.64 -3.50
C GLU A 112 -13.39 -8.96 -2.06
N ARG A 113 -12.57 -8.11 -1.44
CA ARG A 113 -12.21 -8.26 -0.04
C ARG A 113 -11.98 -6.92 0.60
N ALA A 114 -12.42 -6.78 1.83
CA ALA A 114 -12.08 -5.66 2.69
C ALA A 114 -11.68 -6.16 4.08
N GLY A 115 -10.90 -5.37 4.80
CA GLY A 115 -10.53 -5.65 6.18
C GLY A 115 -9.38 -4.78 6.66
N GLU A 116 -8.86 -5.12 7.82
CA GLU A 116 -7.68 -4.49 8.42
C GLU A 116 -6.53 -5.51 8.43
N CYS A 117 -5.31 -5.09 8.13
CA CYS A 117 -4.12 -5.93 8.31
C CYS A 117 -2.83 -5.11 8.41
N SER A 118 -1.74 -5.78 8.76
CA SER A 118 -0.40 -5.18 8.79
C SER A 118 0.20 -4.96 7.40
N PHE A 119 1.24 -4.13 7.33
CA PHE A 119 2.01 -3.92 6.10
C PHE A 119 2.57 -5.21 5.50
N ASP A 120 3.05 -6.13 6.34
CA ASP A 120 3.62 -7.39 5.86
C ASP A 120 2.53 -8.29 5.27
N GLU A 121 1.35 -8.33 5.89
CA GLU A 121 0.20 -9.09 5.41
C GLU A 121 -0.34 -8.54 4.11
N ILE A 122 -0.54 -7.22 4.00
CA ILE A 122 -1.06 -6.63 2.75
C ILE A 122 -0.05 -6.79 1.61
N ARG A 123 1.26 -6.74 1.87
CA ARG A 123 2.29 -7.01 0.85
C ARG A 123 2.30 -8.46 0.41
N ALA A 124 2.21 -9.39 1.35
CA ALA A 124 2.11 -10.81 1.01
C ALA A 124 0.84 -11.06 0.18
N PHE A 125 -0.26 -10.43 0.56
CA PHE A 125 -1.54 -10.49 -0.14
C PHE A 125 -1.45 -9.92 -1.57
N THR A 126 -0.94 -8.70 -1.76
CA THR A 126 -0.85 -8.11 -3.11
C THR A 126 0.07 -8.90 -4.03
N LYS A 127 1.17 -9.46 -3.51
CA LYS A 127 2.04 -10.36 -4.27
C LYS A 127 1.35 -11.66 -4.69
N LEU A 128 0.67 -12.33 -3.75
CA LEU A 128 0.02 -13.61 -4.00
C LEU A 128 -1.04 -13.52 -5.10
N TRP A 129 -1.74 -12.38 -5.19
CA TRP A 129 -2.86 -12.18 -6.10
C TRP A 129 -2.48 -11.48 -7.41
N GLY A 130 -1.19 -11.32 -7.70
CA GLY A 130 -0.74 -10.61 -8.91
C GLY A 130 -1.16 -9.14 -8.94
N LEU A 131 -1.65 -8.60 -7.83
CA LEU A 131 -1.94 -7.17 -7.65
C LEU A 131 -0.66 -6.35 -7.53
N TRP A 132 0.49 -7.01 -7.56
CA TRP A 132 1.77 -6.34 -7.60
C TRP A 132 1.89 -5.44 -8.83
N ASP A 133 1.30 -5.81 -9.97
CA ASP A 133 1.30 -4.96 -11.16
C ASP A 133 0.51 -3.67 -10.93
N LEU A 134 -0.62 -3.69 -10.21
CA LEU A 134 -1.36 -2.47 -9.82
C LEU A 134 -0.51 -1.50 -8.99
N VAL A 135 0.43 -2.03 -8.22
CA VAL A 135 1.31 -1.29 -7.31
C VAL A 135 2.72 -1.16 -7.89
N ALA A 136 2.97 -1.63 -9.11
CA ALA A 136 4.26 -1.50 -9.79
C ALA A 136 4.13 -0.79 -11.14
N SER A 137 2.91 -0.57 -11.63
CA SER A 137 2.60 0.07 -12.91
C SER A 137 2.68 1.60 -12.87
#